data_AF-A0A811RFM5-F1
#
_entry.id   AF-A0A811RFM5-F1
#
_cell.length_a   1.000
_cell.length_b   1.000
_cell.length_c   1.000
_cell.angle_alpha   90.00
_cell.angle_beta   90.00
_cell.angle_gamma   90.00
#
_symmetry.space_group_name_H-M   'P 1'
#
loop_
_entity.id
_entity.type
_entity.pdbx_description
1 polymer ?
#
loop_
_entity_poly.entity_id
_entity_poly.type
_entity_poly.pdbx_seq_one_letter_code
_entity_poly.pdbx_strand_id
1 'polypeptide(L)'
;MSNSYPEILDINNIWGGHKEESKEILLKVWTTAMHIIVGVLSEMQRQLNGRDLGYFNIFKEDYFLAIAKQSIRKLLRAADSTCIQGAPPIDPVYMDTYTAPKPDLSKMVNLVMVYQALDYSMPTILALLSGQTKESILAEGEGLIHRLSDMFVKLSVEQTDLAIARRLDISDTGVHPFTRHIMDHVQMLVQHKSTVCLMLKGDLKAFHELVAQLISSLESMLDRNSKGLHLPGQQQMFLLNNVHFMLQEAKIEKDLGRILGEGWLLQRNDQLDMFIAGYVDASWTPVISCVLRRTLVREILWPLFDKFTSLFETTYRLHKTWKVSNPLIRNKVREAIFHKVIPVYRMHMENCSEKQQKSARYNIQQLESQLQELFEG
;
A
#
# COMPACT_ATOMS: atom_id res chain seq x y z
N MET A 1 39.31 -25.93 25.12
CA MET A 1 38.55 -27.16 25.38
C MET A 1 37.08 -26.78 25.45
N SER A 2 36.33 -27.18 24.42
CA SER A 2 34.93 -26.83 24.21
C SER A 2 34.06 -27.76 25.04
N ASN A 3 33.46 -27.24 26.13
CA ASN A 3 32.40 -27.96 26.85
C ASN A 3 31.11 -27.92 26.00
N SER A 4 30.92 -28.93 25.14
CA SER A 4 29.63 -29.16 24.50
C SER A 4 28.71 -29.82 25.53
N TYR A 5 27.83 -29.02 26.12
CA TYR A 5 26.65 -29.56 26.80
C TYR A 5 25.77 -30.28 25.77
N PRO A 6 25.12 -31.41 26.13
CA PRO A 6 24.18 -32.06 25.24
C PRO A 6 23.07 -31.06 24.86
N GLU A 7 22.88 -30.86 23.56
CA GLU A 7 21.91 -29.93 23.01
C GLU A 7 20.49 -30.50 23.23
N ILE A 8 19.85 -30.13 24.34
CA ILE A 8 18.51 -30.63 24.71
C ILE A 8 17.42 -30.07 23.77
N LEU A 9 17.70 -28.97 23.06
CA LEU A 9 16.80 -28.34 22.10
C LEU A 9 17.59 -27.99 20.83
N ASP A 10 17.59 -28.90 19.87
CA ASP A 10 18.15 -28.67 18.54
C ASP A 10 17.20 -27.79 17.73
N ILE A 11 17.47 -26.48 17.79
CA ILE A 11 16.69 -25.45 17.11
C ILE A 11 16.74 -25.64 15.58
N ASN A 12 17.80 -26.25 15.02
CA ASN A 12 17.91 -26.48 13.58
C ASN A 12 16.93 -27.58 13.12
N ASN A 13 16.67 -28.57 13.96
CA ASN A 13 15.63 -29.58 13.72
C ASN A 13 14.21 -29.01 13.86
N ILE A 14 14.00 -28.00 14.71
CA ILE A 14 12.72 -27.27 14.79
C ILE A 14 12.52 -26.37 13.56
N TRP A 15 13.61 -25.79 13.04
CA TRP A 15 13.53 -24.84 11.93
C TRP A 15 13.26 -25.49 10.57
N GLY A 16 13.68 -26.75 10.37
CA GLY A 16 13.54 -27.45 9.10
C GLY A 16 14.38 -26.79 8.00
N GLY A 17 15.30 -27.54 7.38
CA GLY A 17 16.09 -27.01 6.27
C GLY A 17 15.22 -26.78 5.02
N HIS A 18 14.56 -25.63 4.91
CA HIS A 18 13.71 -25.31 3.77
C HIS A 18 14.12 -24.00 3.10
N LYS A 19 14.66 -24.16 1.89
CA LYS A 19 14.76 -23.13 0.87
C LYS A 19 13.34 -22.63 0.57
N GLU A 20 13.16 -21.32 0.73
CA GLU A 20 12.17 -20.53 -0.01
C GLU A 20 10.70 -20.85 0.31
N GLU A 21 10.35 -20.93 1.59
CA GLU A 21 8.96 -20.99 2.04
C GLU A 21 8.44 -19.62 2.52
N SER A 22 7.15 -19.36 2.26
CA SER A 22 6.43 -18.13 2.55
C SER A 22 6.74 -17.60 3.95
N LYS A 23 7.26 -16.37 4.07
CA LYS A 23 7.71 -15.73 5.33
C LYS A 23 6.67 -15.71 6.47
N GLU A 24 5.39 -15.91 6.17
CA GLU A 24 4.32 -16.17 7.15
C GLU A 24 4.53 -17.49 7.94
N ILE A 25 5.13 -18.50 7.30
CA ILE A 25 5.59 -19.76 7.90
C ILE A 25 6.76 -19.48 8.84
N LEU A 26 7.72 -18.64 8.46
CA LEU A 26 8.85 -18.25 9.34
C LEU A 26 8.39 -17.56 10.62
N LEU A 27 7.38 -16.68 10.53
CA LEU A 27 6.77 -16.08 11.71
C LEU A 27 6.04 -17.13 12.55
N LYS A 28 5.18 -17.96 11.95
CA LYS A 28 4.50 -19.05 12.67
C LYS A 28 5.51 -19.99 13.33
N VAL A 29 6.61 -20.32 12.67
CA VAL A 29 7.71 -21.15 13.18
C VAL A 29 8.39 -20.45 14.35
N TRP A 30 8.70 -19.15 14.26
CA TRP A 30 9.35 -18.43 15.36
C TRP A 30 8.43 -18.23 16.57
N THR A 31 7.17 -17.82 16.36
CA THR A 31 6.19 -17.66 17.46
C THR A 31 5.86 -19.02 18.10
N THR A 32 5.81 -20.09 17.30
CA THR A 32 5.65 -21.47 17.82
C THR A 32 6.89 -21.90 18.59
N ALA A 33 8.10 -21.65 18.08
CA ALA A 33 9.35 -21.94 18.78
C ALA A 33 9.44 -21.18 20.11
N MET A 34 9.02 -19.91 20.14
CA MET A 34 8.91 -19.10 21.35
C MET A 34 7.96 -19.75 22.38
N HIS A 35 6.74 -20.10 21.97
CA HIS A 35 5.78 -20.77 22.85
C HIS A 35 6.28 -22.14 23.33
N ILE A 36 6.90 -22.94 22.45
CA ILE A 36 7.46 -24.26 22.81
C ILE A 36 8.59 -24.08 23.82
N ILE A 37 9.56 -23.21 23.56
CA ILE A 37 10.71 -22.99 24.44
C ILE A 37 10.24 -22.48 25.80
N VAL A 38 9.34 -21.50 25.83
CA VAL A 38 8.78 -20.97 27.09
C VAL A 38 7.99 -22.07 27.82
N GLY A 39 7.19 -22.88 27.11
CA GLY A 39 6.45 -23.99 27.69
C GLY A 39 7.35 -25.08 28.28
N VAL A 40 8.39 -25.48 27.55
CA VAL A 40 9.40 -26.47 28.00
C VAL A 40 10.14 -25.94 29.23
N LEU A 41 10.59 -24.69 29.21
CA LEU A 41 11.27 -24.08 30.35
C LEU A 41 10.35 -23.96 31.57
N SER A 42 9.09 -23.59 31.37
CA SER A 42 8.10 -23.50 32.45
C SER A 42 7.85 -24.87 33.10
N GLU A 43 7.66 -25.91 32.29
CA GLU A 43 7.45 -27.27 32.79
C GLU A 43 8.71 -27.82 33.47
N MET A 44 9.89 -27.55 32.92
CA MET A 44 11.16 -27.91 33.53
C MET A 44 11.33 -27.26 34.92
N GLN A 45 11.04 -25.96 35.03
CA GLN A 45 11.10 -25.24 36.31
C GLN A 45 10.10 -25.82 37.32
N ARG A 46 8.87 -26.12 36.88
CA ARG A 46 7.85 -26.75 37.71
C ARG A 46 8.30 -28.11 38.24
N GLN A 47 8.89 -28.95 37.38
CA GLN A 47 9.38 -30.27 37.78
C GLN A 47 10.57 -30.20 38.74
N LEU A 48 11.51 -29.26 38.53
CA LEU A 48 12.65 -29.04 39.41
C LEU A 48 12.23 -28.51 40.79
N ASN A 49 11.18 -27.69 40.85
CA ASN A 49 10.65 -27.15 42.10
C ASN A 49 9.76 -28.14 42.85
N GLY A 50 9.05 -29.02 42.14
CA GLY A 50 8.12 -30.00 42.73
C GLY A 50 8.77 -31.28 43.25
N ARG A 51 10.08 -31.49 43.04
CA ARG A 51 10.80 -32.69 43.51
C ARG A 51 11.89 -32.30 44.52
N ASP A 52 12.02 -33.11 45.56
CA ASP A 52 13.21 -33.11 46.41
C ASP A 52 14.30 -33.95 45.73
N LEU A 53 15.37 -33.28 45.28
CA LEU A 53 16.49 -33.90 44.56
C LEU A 53 17.74 -34.04 45.45
N GLY A 54 17.59 -33.96 46.78
CA GLY A 54 18.69 -34.08 47.74
C GLY A 54 19.71 -32.95 47.58
N TYR A 55 21.00 -33.29 47.49
CA TYR A 55 22.09 -32.32 47.32
C TYR A 55 21.97 -31.48 46.05
N PHE A 56 21.25 -31.96 45.02
CA PHE A 56 21.01 -31.21 43.79
C PHE A 56 20.18 -29.94 44.04
N ASN A 57 19.37 -29.90 45.10
CA ASN A 57 18.57 -28.71 45.45
C ASN A 57 19.42 -27.45 45.66
N ILE A 58 20.71 -27.60 45.99
CA ILE A 58 21.62 -26.47 46.22
C ILE A 58 21.93 -25.72 44.91
N PHE A 59 21.96 -26.42 43.77
CA PHE A 59 22.36 -25.86 42.48
C PHE A 59 21.30 -25.99 41.38
N LYS A 60 20.08 -26.46 41.70
CA LYS A 60 19.00 -26.64 40.72
C LYS A 60 18.57 -25.35 40.03
N GLU A 61 18.62 -24.23 40.74
CA GLU A 61 18.29 -22.91 40.19
C GLU A 61 19.36 -22.47 39.18
N ASP A 62 20.64 -22.54 39.55
CA ASP A 62 21.76 -22.22 38.65
C ASP A 62 21.76 -23.10 37.40
N TYR A 63 21.47 -24.40 37.57
CA TYR A 63 21.32 -25.35 36.47
C TYR A 63 20.19 -24.95 35.50
N PHE A 64 19.02 -24.61 36.03
CA PHE A 64 17.89 -24.15 35.23
C PHE A 64 18.23 -22.83 34.50
N LEU A 65 18.78 -21.85 35.22
CA LEU A 65 19.12 -20.55 34.66
C LEU A 65 20.14 -20.66 33.53
N ALA A 66 21.13 -21.55 33.63
CA ALA A 66 22.10 -21.78 32.57
C ALA A 66 21.45 -22.27 31.26
N ILE A 67 20.51 -23.22 31.36
CA ILE A 67 19.77 -23.76 30.22
C ILE A 67 18.82 -22.70 29.65
N ALA A 68 18.02 -22.06 30.51
CA ALA A 68 17.08 -21.03 30.10
C ALA A 68 17.79 -19.88 29.37
N LYS A 69 18.90 -19.37 29.94
CA LYS A 69 19.72 -18.32 29.36
C LYS A 69 20.20 -18.66 27.95
N GLN A 70 20.73 -19.86 27.75
CA GLN A 70 21.25 -20.25 26.44
C GLN A 70 20.13 -20.42 25.41
N SER A 71 19.02 -21.04 25.78
CA SER A 71 17.86 -21.25 24.91
C SER A 71 17.25 -19.92 24.46
N ILE A 72 17.01 -19.00 25.40
CA ILE A 72 16.43 -17.69 25.11
C ILE A 72 17.38 -16.87 24.22
N ARG A 73 18.69 -16.87 24.49
CA ARG A 73 19.66 -16.17 23.64
C ARG A 73 19.68 -16.65 22.21
N LYS A 74 19.64 -17.97 21.99
CA LYS A 74 19.57 -18.52 20.64
C LYS A 74 18.33 -17.98 19.91
N LEU A 75 17.19 -17.92 20.60
CA LEU A 75 15.95 -17.38 20.05
C LEU A 75 16.02 -15.88 19.73
N LEU A 76 16.61 -15.06 20.61
CA LEU A 76 16.76 -13.62 20.37
C LEU A 76 17.71 -13.34 19.19
N ARG A 77 18.82 -14.07 19.09
CA ARG A 77 19.77 -13.97 17.96
C ARG A 77 19.16 -14.41 16.63
N ALA A 78 18.34 -15.44 16.68
CA ALA A 78 17.55 -15.92 15.56
C ALA A 78 16.66 -14.82 14.96
N ALA A 79 15.95 -14.07 15.82
CA ALA A 79 15.12 -12.94 15.41
C ALA A 79 15.95 -11.79 14.81
N ASP A 80 17.09 -11.47 15.43
CA ASP A 80 18.02 -10.44 14.94
C ASP A 80 18.55 -10.77 13.53
N SER A 81 18.99 -12.02 13.33
CA SER A 81 19.53 -12.48 12.05
C SER A 81 18.50 -12.51 10.93
N THR A 82 17.23 -12.79 11.22
CA THR A 82 16.18 -12.90 10.20
C THR A 82 15.62 -11.54 9.77
N CYS A 83 15.59 -10.57 10.67
CA CYS A 83 14.94 -9.28 10.42
C CYS A 83 15.92 -8.15 10.08
N ILE A 84 17.11 -8.17 10.67
CA ILE A 84 18.06 -7.05 10.61
C ILE A 84 19.23 -7.37 9.68
N GLN A 85 19.80 -8.57 9.80
CA GLN A 85 20.90 -9.00 8.92
C GLN A 85 20.34 -9.46 7.57
N GLY A 86 20.82 -8.85 6.48
CA GLY A 86 20.42 -9.26 5.13
C GLY A 86 20.91 -10.67 4.81
N ALA A 87 20.21 -11.35 3.90
CA ALA A 87 20.71 -12.59 3.28
C ALA A 87 22.19 -12.41 2.85
N PRO A 88 23.03 -13.47 2.92
CA PRO A 88 24.41 -13.38 2.49
C PRO A 88 24.48 -12.82 1.07
N PRO A 89 25.54 -12.07 0.72
CA PRO A 89 25.68 -11.49 -0.60
C PRO A 89 25.61 -12.62 -1.63
N ILE A 90 24.55 -12.63 -2.43
CA ILE A 90 24.45 -13.50 -3.60
C ILE A 90 25.59 -13.07 -4.53
N ASP A 91 26.39 -14.04 -4.97
CA ASP A 91 27.49 -13.85 -5.91
C ASP A 91 27.10 -12.91 -7.06
N PRO A 92 27.96 -11.94 -7.45
CA PRO A 92 27.63 -10.88 -8.39
C PRO A 92 27.50 -11.33 -9.86
N VAL A 93 27.28 -12.62 -10.12
CA VAL A 93 27.32 -13.19 -11.48
C VAL A 93 25.96 -13.15 -12.19
N TYR A 94 24.86 -12.84 -11.50
CA TYR A 94 23.54 -12.66 -12.12
C TYR A 94 22.81 -11.45 -11.54
N MET A 95 23.25 -10.25 -11.89
CA MET A 95 22.43 -9.05 -11.80
C MET A 95 21.96 -8.69 -13.21
N ASP A 96 20.74 -9.11 -13.53
CA ASP A 96 19.98 -8.47 -14.61
C ASP A 96 19.80 -7.00 -14.24
N THR A 97 20.39 -6.14 -15.06
CA THR A 97 20.06 -4.72 -15.13
C THR A 97 18.53 -4.60 -15.27
N TYR A 98 17.88 -3.78 -14.43
CA TYR A 98 16.47 -3.29 -14.46
C TYR A 98 15.64 -3.51 -13.20
N THR A 99 16.08 -4.26 -12.19
CA THR A 99 15.35 -4.34 -10.91
C THR A 99 15.77 -3.21 -9.97
N ALA A 100 15.03 -2.11 -9.99
CA ALA A 100 15.09 -1.10 -8.94
C ALA A 100 14.94 -1.78 -7.55
N PRO A 101 15.68 -1.34 -6.51
CA PRO A 101 15.56 -1.92 -5.18
C PRO A 101 14.10 -1.81 -4.73
N LYS A 102 13.45 -2.97 -4.53
CA LYS A 102 12.11 -3.03 -3.96
C LYS A 102 12.23 -2.70 -2.47
N PRO A 103 11.56 -1.65 -1.96
CA PRO A 103 11.27 -1.59 -0.54
C PRO A 103 10.36 -2.79 -0.24
N ASP A 104 10.91 -3.79 0.44
CA ASP A 104 10.20 -5.04 0.67
C ASP A 104 9.20 -4.81 1.80
N LEU A 105 7.94 -4.50 1.46
CA LEU A 105 6.82 -4.45 2.41
C LEU A 105 6.84 -5.67 3.34
N SER A 106 7.28 -6.83 2.83
CA SER A 106 7.45 -8.04 3.63
C SER A 106 8.48 -7.88 4.75
N LYS A 107 9.58 -7.14 4.55
CA LYS A 107 10.59 -6.90 5.60
C LYS A 107 10.02 -6.05 6.72
N MET A 108 9.27 -5.00 6.40
CA MET A 108 8.61 -4.17 7.43
C MET A 108 7.55 -4.94 8.21
N VAL A 109 6.72 -5.74 7.52
CA VAL A 109 5.76 -6.64 8.18
C VAL A 109 6.50 -7.58 9.14
N ASN A 110 7.61 -8.19 8.72
CA ASN A 110 8.39 -9.06 9.59
C ASN A 110 8.91 -8.34 10.83
N LEU A 111 9.43 -7.11 10.69
CA LEU A 111 9.88 -6.31 11.83
C LEU A 111 8.75 -6.06 12.85
N VAL A 112 7.58 -5.64 12.36
CA VAL A 112 6.40 -5.39 13.19
C VAL A 112 5.96 -6.67 13.89
N MET A 113 5.91 -7.79 13.18
CA MET A 113 5.48 -9.07 13.74
C MET A 113 6.44 -9.61 14.80
N VAL A 114 7.75 -9.55 14.55
CA VAL A 114 8.75 -9.97 15.54
C VAL A 114 8.75 -9.06 16.76
N TYR A 115 8.63 -7.74 16.56
CA TYR A 115 8.47 -6.79 17.65
C TYR A 115 7.26 -7.17 18.52
N GLN A 116 6.09 -7.34 17.91
CA GLN A 116 4.85 -7.64 18.63
C GLN A 116 4.95 -8.93 19.43
N ALA A 117 5.55 -9.97 18.85
CA ALA A 117 5.69 -11.25 19.51
C ALA A 117 6.72 -11.21 20.65
N LEU A 118 7.80 -10.42 20.50
CA LEU A 118 8.78 -10.18 21.56
C LEU A 118 8.15 -9.39 22.72
N ASP A 119 7.45 -8.29 22.42
CA ASP A 119 6.75 -7.44 23.40
C ASP A 119 5.76 -8.26 24.25
N TYR A 120 4.99 -9.14 23.60
CA TYR A 120 4.05 -10.04 24.29
C TYR A 120 4.75 -11.11 25.14
N SER A 121 5.86 -11.68 24.67
CA SER A 121 6.47 -12.87 25.28
C SER A 121 7.52 -12.56 26.34
N MET A 122 8.14 -11.38 26.29
CA MET A 122 9.22 -10.99 27.22
C MET A 122 8.81 -11.01 28.69
N PRO A 123 7.62 -10.51 29.10
CA PRO A 123 7.19 -10.60 30.51
C PRO A 123 7.17 -12.03 31.04
N THR A 124 6.66 -12.98 30.25
CA THR A 124 6.62 -14.41 30.62
C THR A 124 8.02 -15.00 30.72
N ILE A 125 8.91 -14.66 29.78
CA ILE A 125 10.31 -15.09 29.82
C ILE A 125 11.01 -14.57 31.08
N LEU A 126 10.84 -13.28 31.38
CA LEU A 126 11.47 -12.63 32.53
C LEU A 126 10.93 -13.13 33.87
N ALA A 127 9.73 -13.71 33.91
CA ALA A 127 9.16 -14.35 35.08
C ALA A 127 9.82 -15.71 35.40
N LEU A 128 10.39 -16.39 34.40
CA LEU A 128 11.11 -17.65 34.60
C LEU A 128 12.52 -17.42 35.17
N LEU A 129 13.08 -16.22 35.01
CA LEU A 129 14.48 -15.92 35.32
C LEU A 129 14.64 -15.13 36.64
N SER A 130 15.81 -15.25 37.26
CA SER A 130 16.20 -14.53 38.47
C SER A 130 17.63 -13.94 38.36
N GLY A 131 17.93 -12.97 39.23
CA GLY A 131 19.25 -12.36 39.39
C GLY A 131 19.88 -11.80 38.10
N GLN A 132 21.20 -11.93 37.99
CA GLN A 132 21.99 -11.42 36.86
C GLN A 132 21.59 -12.04 35.51
N THR A 133 21.04 -13.25 35.50
CA THR A 133 20.55 -13.88 34.27
C THR A 133 19.33 -13.15 33.72
N LYS A 134 18.40 -12.76 34.59
CA LYS A 134 17.23 -11.94 34.21
C LYS A 134 17.66 -10.60 33.63
N GLU A 135 18.56 -9.89 34.30
CA GLU A 135 19.08 -8.59 33.86
C GLU A 135 19.80 -8.69 32.50
N SER A 136 20.62 -9.73 32.30
CA SER A 136 21.30 -9.95 31.02
C SER A 136 20.34 -10.21 29.87
N ILE A 137 19.26 -10.97 30.08
CA ILE A 137 18.27 -11.27 29.04
C ILE A 137 17.37 -10.04 28.78
N LEU A 138 17.02 -9.29 29.83
CA LEU A 138 16.29 -8.03 29.70
C LEU A 138 17.06 -7.05 28.79
N ALA A 139 18.33 -6.81 29.08
CA ALA A 139 19.16 -5.90 28.29
C ALA A 139 19.31 -6.36 26.82
N GLU A 140 19.42 -7.68 26.58
CA GLU A 140 19.50 -8.23 25.22
C GLU A 140 18.19 -8.06 24.44
N GLY A 141 17.04 -8.28 25.12
CA GLY A 141 15.71 -8.08 24.55
C GLY A 141 15.40 -6.61 24.25
N GLU A 142 15.69 -5.69 25.18
CA GLU A 142 15.56 -4.25 24.98
C GLU A 142 16.45 -3.77 23.82
N GLY A 143 17.68 -4.27 23.75
CA GLY A 143 18.58 -3.97 22.64
C GLY A 143 18.04 -4.44 21.29
N LEU A 144 17.38 -5.61 21.23
CA LEU A 144 16.72 -6.10 20.01
C LEU A 144 15.50 -5.23 19.64
N ILE A 145 14.64 -4.89 20.59
CA ILE A 145 13.51 -3.97 20.40
C ILE A 145 13.96 -2.64 19.79
N HIS A 146 15.05 -2.07 20.31
CA HIS A 146 15.62 -0.82 19.78
C HIS A 146 16.08 -0.97 18.33
N ARG A 147 16.84 -2.03 18.01
CA ARG A 147 17.32 -2.27 16.64
C ARG A 147 16.18 -2.54 15.65
N LEU A 148 15.13 -3.25 16.07
CA LEU A 148 13.93 -3.48 15.24
C LEU A 148 13.23 -2.15 14.93
N SER A 149 13.10 -1.29 15.94
CA SER A 149 12.51 0.05 15.81
C SER A 149 13.33 0.96 14.90
N ASP A 150 14.66 1.00 15.08
CA ASP A 150 15.57 1.78 14.22
C ASP A 150 15.50 1.32 12.76
N MET A 151 15.50 0.00 12.52
CA MET A 151 15.38 -0.55 11.17
C MET A 151 14.03 -0.22 10.55
N PHE A 152 12.95 -0.27 11.33
CA PHE A 152 11.62 0.11 10.86
C PHE A 152 11.58 1.58 10.43
N VAL A 153 12.03 2.50 11.29
CA VAL A 153 12.10 3.94 10.97
C VAL A 153 12.95 4.18 9.73
N LYS A 154 14.12 3.53 9.64
CA LYS A 154 14.99 3.62 8.46
C LYS A 154 14.26 3.21 7.19
N LEU A 155 13.60 2.05 7.19
CA LEU A 155 12.86 1.57 6.03
C LEU A 155 11.68 2.49 5.69
N SER A 156 11.00 3.06 6.69
CA SER A 156 9.89 4.01 6.48
C SER A 156 10.35 5.29 5.77
N VAL A 157 11.51 5.81 6.14
CA VAL A 157 12.14 6.95 5.45
C VAL A 157 12.52 6.56 4.03
N GLU A 158 13.22 5.43 3.84
CA GLU A 158 13.62 4.95 2.52
C GLU A 158 12.42 4.76 1.57
N GLN A 159 11.29 4.23 2.08
CA GLN A 159 10.08 4.04 1.30
C GLN A 159 9.42 5.37 0.93
N THR A 160 9.41 6.33 1.85
CA THR A 160 8.89 7.69 1.59
C THR A 160 9.73 8.38 0.51
N ASP A 161 11.06 8.35 0.63
CA ASP A 161 11.98 8.90 -0.36
C ASP A 161 11.83 8.22 -1.73
N LEU A 162 11.67 6.89 -1.74
CA LEU A 162 11.41 6.14 -2.96
C LEU A 162 10.08 6.54 -3.60
N ALA A 163 9.03 6.79 -2.82
CA ALA A 163 7.76 7.29 -3.34
C ALA A 163 7.94 8.70 -3.92
N ILE A 164 8.63 9.59 -3.21
CA ILE A 164 8.91 10.96 -3.65
C ILE A 164 9.74 10.96 -4.93
N ALA A 165 10.74 10.11 -5.10
CA ALA A 165 11.63 10.11 -6.27
C ALA A 165 11.08 9.31 -7.46
N ARG A 166 10.03 8.50 -7.26
CA ARG A 166 9.57 7.55 -8.27
C ARG A 166 9.11 8.26 -9.56
N ARG A 167 9.62 7.74 -10.67
CA ARG A 167 9.06 7.96 -12.01
C ARG A 167 8.22 6.76 -12.40
N LEU A 168 7.02 7.03 -12.90
CA LEU A 168 6.07 6.01 -13.32
C LEU A 168 6.12 5.84 -14.83
N ASP A 169 6.03 4.59 -15.27
CA ASP A 169 5.73 4.27 -16.66
C ASP A 169 4.21 4.16 -16.80
N ILE A 170 3.58 5.19 -17.37
CA ILE A 170 2.13 5.30 -17.45
C ILE A 170 1.68 4.89 -18.85
N SER A 171 1.29 3.62 -18.98
CA SER A 171 0.77 3.05 -20.24
C SER A 171 -0.72 3.30 -20.45
N ASP A 172 -1.48 3.52 -19.37
CA ASP A 172 -2.93 3.71 -19.40
C ASP A 172 -3.42 4.70 -18.33
N THR A 173 -4.73 4.98 -18.31
CA THR A 173 -5.35 5.89 -17.34
C THR A 173 -5.72 5.24 -16.02
N GLY A 174 -5.53 3.93 -15.85
CA GLY A 174 -6.00 3.14 -14.72
C GLY A 174 -5.24 3.40 -13.41
N VAL A 175 -5.58 2.60 -12.40
CA VAL A 175 -4.86 2.64 -11.11
C VAL A 175 -3.47 2.05 -11.30
N HIS A 176 -2.46 2.85 -11.04
CA HIS A 176 -1.08 2.43 -11.22
C HIS A 176 -0.67 1.41 -10.14
N PRO A 177 0.09 0.35 -10.47
CA PRO A 177 0.52 -0.67 -9.50
C PRO A 177 1.26 -0.10 -8.29
N PHE A 178 2.04 0.96 -8.50
CA PHE A 178 2.74 1.66 -7.41
C PHE A 178 1.78 2.36 -6.44
N THR A 179 0.65 2.90 -6.91
CA THR A 179 -0.40 3.46 -6.05
C THR A 179 -0.95 2.37 -5.14
N ARG A 180 -1.27 1.20 -5.69
CA ARG A 180 -1.71 0.04 -4.89
C ARG A 180 -0.66 -0.36 -3.86
N HIS A 181 0.58 -0.49 -4.27
CA HIS A 181 1.68 -0.86 -3.37
C HIS A 181 1.83 0.10 -2.17
N ILE A 182 1.77 1.41 -2.39
CA ILE A 182 1.83 2.38 -1.29
C ILE A 182 0.58 2.29 -0.41
N MET A 183 -0.60 2.11 -0.98
CA MET A 183 -1.83 1.94 -0.19
C MET A 183 -1.84 0.64 0.62
N ASP A 184 -1.34 -0.47 0.08
CA ASP A 184 -1.16 -1.74 0.80
C ASP A 184 -0.19 -1.53 1.99
N HIS A 185 0.86 -0.74 1.79
CA HIS A 185 1.77 -0.38 2.87
C HIS A 185 1.10 0.46 3.96
N VAL A 186 0.34 1.49 3.57
CA VAL A 186 -0.43 2.31 4.52
C VAL A 186 -1.43 1.46 5.30
N GLN A 187 -2.12 0.52 4.64
CA GLN A 187 -3.03 -0.41 5.31
C GLN A 187 -2.31 -1.27 6.35
N MET A 188 -1.14 -1.82 6.00
CA MET A 188 -0.31 -2.59 6.94
C MET A 188 0.06 -1.76 8.18
N LEU A 189 0.45 -0.50 8.01
CA LEU A 189 0.76 0.40 9.12
C LEU A 189 -0.47 0.61 10.04
N VAL A 190 -1.65 0.80 9.44
CA VAL A 190 -2.90 1.02 10.19
C VAL A 190 -3.36 -0.25 10.91
N GLN A 191 -3.30 -1.40 10.25
CA GLN A 191 -3.66 -2.71 10.83
C GLN A 191 -2.79 -3.05 12.04
N HIS A 192 -1.53 -2.61 12.04
CA HIS A 192 -0.59 -2.81 13.15
C HIS A 192 -0.32 -1.54 13.96
N LYS A 193 -1.28 -0.60 14.00
CA LYS A 193 -1.12 0.72 14.63
C LYS A 193 -0.51 0.67 16.03
N SER A 194 -0.97 -0.22 16.91
CA SER A 194 -0.46 -0.30 18.29
C SER A 194 1.04 -0.63 18.31
N THR A 195 1.44 -1.67 17.60
CA THR A 195 2.84 -2.12 17.51
C THR A 195 3.71 -1.06 16.85
N VAL A 196 3.27 -0.49 15.71
CA VAL A 196 4.02 0.56 15.01
C VAL A 196 4.16 1.79 15.91
N CYS A 197 3.13 2.17 16.66
CA CYS A 197 3.21 3.27 17.61
C CYS A 197 4.27 3.01 18.69
N LEU A 198 4.38 1.78 19.21
CA LEU A 198 5.44 1.42 20.16
C LEU A 198 6.84 1.48 19.53
N MET A 199 6.99 0.99 18.29
CA MET A 199 8.23 1.10 17.52
C MET A 199 8.63 2.57 17.26
N LEU A 200 7.65 3.46 17.18
CA LEU A 200 7.83 4.91 17.12
C LEU A 200 7.90 5.55 18.51
N LYS A 201 8.49 4.85 19.49
CA LYS A 201 8.68 5.32 20.88
C LYS A 201 7.39 5.65 21.63
N GLY A 202 6.28 5.03 21.25
CA GLY A 202 4.95 5.33 21.79
C GLY A 202 4.36 6.65 21.29
N ASP A 203 4.96 7.29 20.28
CA ASP A 203 4.51 8.58 19.78
C ASP A 203 3.40 8.42 18.74
N LEU A 204 2.16 8.58 19.19
CA LEU A 204 0.98 8.56 18.33
C LEU A 204 1.03 9.68 17.27
N LYS A 205 1.66 10.82 17.56
CA LYS A 205 1.81 11.90 16.60
C LYS A 205 2.76 11.50 15.48
N ALA A 206 3.90 10.91 15.82
CA ALA A 206 4.84 10.37 14.83
C ALA A 206 4.18 9.32 13.91
N PHE A 207 3.30 8.49 14.46
CA PHE A 207 2.51 7.54 13.66
C PHE A 207 1.57 8.24 12.66
N HIS A 208 0.81 9.24 13.10
CA HIS A 208 -0.07 10.01 12.20
C HIS A 208 0.75 10.75 11.13
N GLU A 209 1.89 11.34 11.51
CA GLU A 209 2.80 12.02 10.60
C GLU A 209 3.37 11.06 9.54
N LEU A 210 3.77 9.85 9.92
CA LEU A 210 4.25 8.83 8.99
C LEU A 210 3.19 8.48 7.93
N VAL A 211 1.96 8.17 8.37
CA VAL A 211 0.86 7.84 7.45
C VAL A 211 0.53 9.02 6.53
N ALA A 212 0.42 10.22 7.09
CA ALA A 212 0.13 11.42 6.30
C ALA A 212 1.24 11.75 5.29
N GLN A 213 2.50 11.55 5.66
CA GLN A 213 3.66 11.76 4.76
C GLN A 213 3.65 10.79 3.59
N LEU A 214 3.35 9.50 3.82
CA LEU A 214 3.25 8.51 2.75
C LEU A 214 2.12 8.83 1.77
N ILE A 215 0.94 9.20 2.28
CA ILE A 215 -0.21 9.62 1.45
C ILE A 215 0.14 10.88 0.65
N SER A 216 0.71 11.90 1.29
CA SER A 216 1.09 13.15 0.62
C SER A 216 2.19 12.93 -0.43
N SER A 217 3.14 12.03 -0.15
CA SER A 217 4.20 11.65 -1.09
C SER A 217 3.65 10.94 -2.30
N LEU A 218 2.68 10.04 -2.11
CA LEU A 218 1.96 9.37 -3.20
C LEU A 218 1.21 10.40 -4.06
N GLU A 219 0.46 11.31 -3.46
CA GLU A 219 -0.27 12.36 -4.18
C GLU A 219 0.66 13.27 -4.99
N SER A 220 1.76 13.72 -4.37
CA SER A 220 2.78 14.54 -5.04
C SER A 220 3.44 13.81 -6.21
N MET A 221 3.76 12.54 -6.02
CA MET A 221 4.34 11.69 -7.06
C MET A 221 3.34 11.49 -8.22
N LEU A 222 2.06 11.26 -7.93
CA LEU A 222 1.02 11.13 -8.95
C LEU A 222 0.85 12.43 -9.75
N ASP A 223 0.73 13.58 -9.07
CA ASP A 223 0.63 14.90 -9.73
C ASP A 223 1.82 15.13 -10.66
N ARG A 224 3.05 14.92 -10.15
CA ARG A 224 4.26 15.15 -10.94
C ARG A 224 4.35 14.23 -12.16
N ASN A 225 4.07 12.93 -12.01
CA ASN A 225 4.15 11.99 -13.13
C ASN A 225 3.02 12.21 -14.14
N SER A 226 1.84 12.65 -13.69
CA SER A 226 0.72 12.95 -14.57
C SER A 226 1.05 14.04 -15.60
N LYS A 227 1.92 15.00 -15.26
CA LYS A 227 2.39 16.08 -16.16
C LYS A 227 3.23 15.57 -17.35
N GLY A 228 3.72 14.34 -17.28
CA GLY A 228 4.42 13.68 -18.39
C GLY A 228 3.48 13.12 -19.46
N LEU A 229 2.17 13.06 -19.20
CA LEU A 229 1.18 12.55 -20.15
C LEU A 229 0.92 13.56 -21.27
N HIS A 230 0.80 13.06 -22.50
CA HIS A 230 0.69 13.90 -23.70
C HIS A 230 -0.62 14.68 -23.79
N LEU A 231 -1.71 14.10 -23.29
CA LEU A 231 -3.04 14.68 -23.41
C LEU A 231 -3.52 15.20 -22.05
N PRO A 232 -3.93 16.48 -21.94
CA PRO A 232 -4.45 17.01 -20.68
C PRO A 232 -5.65 16.22 -20.14
N GLY A 233 -6.54 15.72 -21.01
CA GLY A 233 -7.63 14.84 -20.58
C GLY A 233 -7.13 13.51 -19.99
N GLN A 234 -6.04 12.95 -20.52
CA GLN A 234 -5.45 11.72 -20.00
C GLN A 234 -4.83 11.95 -18.61
N GLN A 235 -4.20 13.11 -18.40
CA GLN A 235 -3.71 13.53 -17.10
C GLN A 235 -4.82 13.54 -16.05
N GLN A 236 -5.95 14.18 -16.36
CA GLN A 236 -7.09 14.26 -15.44
C GLN A 236 -7.67 12.88 -15.14
N MET A 237 -7.80 12.00 -16.14
CA MET A 237 -8.34 10.65 -15.95
C MET A 237 -7.41 9.75 -15.12
N PHE A 238 -6.10 9.85 -15.34
CA PHE A 238 -5.11 9.16 -14.52
C PHE A 238 -5.20 9.57 -13.05
N LEU A 239 -5.23 10.88 -12.78
CA LEU A 239 -5.36 11.39 -11.42
C LEU A 239 -6.69 10.99 -10.78
N LEU A 240 -7.79 11.08 -11.53
CA LEU A 240 -9.12 10.68 -11.08
C LEU A 240 -9.14 9.22 -10.60
N ASN A 241 -8.61 8.30 -11.41
CA ASN A 241 -8.61 6.87 -11.07
C ASN A 241 -7.75 6.57 -9.84
N ASN A 242 -6.56 7.17 -9.74
CA ASN A 242 -5.65 6.90 -8.63
C ASN A 242 -6.12 7.55 -7.32
N VAL A 243 -6.58 8.80 -7.34
CA VAL A 243 -7.11 9.48 -6.14
C VAL A 243 -8.42 8.84 -5.69
N HIS A 244 -9.29 8.41 -6.63
CA HIS A 244 -10.50 7.67 -6.26
C HIS A 244 -10.16 6.34 -5.59
N PHE A 245 -9.18 5.60 -6.12
CA PHE A 245 -8.72 4.37 -5.50
C PHE A 245 -8.25 4.63 -4.06
N MET A 246 -7.37 5.62 -3.85
CA MET A 246 -6.91 6.00 -2.50
C MET A 246 -8.08 6.34 -1.56
N LEU A 247 -9.08 7.08 -2.05
CA LEU A 247 -10.28 7.43 -1.30
C LEU A 247 -11.13 6.20 -0.94
N GLN A 248 -11.23 5.21 -1.82
CA GLN A 248 -11.94 3.96 -1.52
C GLN A 248 -11.21 3.16 -0.44
N GLU A 249 -9.89 3.00 -0.56
CA GLU A 249 -9.10 2.29 0.44
C GLU A 249 -9.20 2.96 1.83
N ALA A 250 -9.21 4.29 1.89
CA ALA A 250 -9.42 5.05 3.12
C ALA A 250 -10.84 4.93 3.72
N LYS A 251 -11.85 4.60 2.89
CA LYS A 251 -13.22 4.32 3.35
C LYS A 251 -13.39 2.88 3.84
N ILE A 252 -12.66 1.94 3.25
CA ILE A 252 -12.65 0.53 3.67
C ILE A 252 -11.99 0.41 5.05
N GLU A 253 -10.81 1.01 5.20
CA GLU A 253 -10.08 1.02 6.47
C GLU A 253 -10.53 2.20 7.35
N LYS A 254 -11.47 1.93 8.27
CA LYS A 254 -12.10 2.97 9.10
C LYS A 254 -11.08 3.77 9.91
N ASP A 255 -10.01 3.13 10.36
CA ASP A 255 -8.98 3.81 11.14
C ASP A 255 -8.10 4.71 10.26
N LEU A 256 -7.91 4.37 8.98
CA LEU A 256 -7.22 5.25 8.02
C LEU A 256 -8.01 6.53 7.79
N GLY A 257 -9.33 6.43 7.60
CA GLY A 257 -10.22 7.60 7.48
C GLY A 257 -10.16 8.52 8.71
N ARG A 258 -10.03 7.95 9.92
CA ARG A 258 -9.87 8.72 11.17
C ARG A 258 -8.51 9.40 11.27
N ILE A 259 -7.44 8.72 10.85
CA ILE A 259 -6.06 9.24 10.85
C ILE A 259 -5.92 10.44 9.92
N LEU A 260 -6.51 10.35 8.71
CA LEU A 260 -6.47 11.43 7.72
C LEU A 260 -7.48 12.55 8.03
N GLY A 261 -8.57 12.21 8.73
CA GLY A 261 -9.61 13.14 9.16
C GLY A 261 -10.68 13.39 8.09
N GLU A 262 -11.88 13.81 8.53
CA GLU A 262 -13.03 14.06 7.65
C GLU A 262 -12.74 15.15 6.60
N GLY A 263 -11.95 16.16 6.97
CA GLY A 263 -11.55 17.23 6.04
C GLY A 263 -10.78 16.70 4.84
N TRP A 264 -9.92 15.69 5.03
CA TRP A 264 -9.19 15.07 3.92
C TRP A 264 -10.14 14.33 2.97
N LEU A 265 -11.10 13.56 3.52
CA LEU A 265 -12.10 12.85 2.71
C LEU A 265 -12.95 13.80 1.87
N LEU A 266 -13.42 14.91 2.46
CA LEU A 266 -14.18 15.94 1.76
C LEU A 266 -13.35 16.57 0.64
N GLN A 267 -12.14 17.03 0.97
CA GLN A 267 -11.23 17.63 0.00
C GLN A 267 -10.93 16.70 -1.18
N ARG A 268 -10.77 15.39 -0.95
CA ARG A 268 -10.55 14.44 -2.04
C ARG A 268 -11.79 14.17 -2.87
N ASN A 269 -13.01 14.18 -2.30
CA ASN A 269 -14.22 14.13 -3.12
C ASN A 269 -14.33 15.36 -4.03
N ASP A 270 -14.10 16.57 -3.50
CA ASP A 270 -14.12 17.80 -4.29
C ASP A 270 -13.07 17.76 -5.42
N GLN A 271 -11.90 17.20 -5.11
CA GLN A 271 -10.84 17.02 -6.10
C GLN A 271 -11.22 16.04 -7.21
N LEU A 272 -11.99 14.99 -6.93
CA LEU A 272 -12.53 14.11 -7.98
C LEU A 272 -13.43 14.88 -8.93
N ASP A 273 -14.33 15.72 -8.41
CA ASP A 273 -15.23 16.53 -9.23
C ASP A 273 -14.44 17.58 -10.05
N MET A 274 -13.36 18.15 -9.49
CA MET A 274 -12.43 19.00 -10.23
C MET A 274 -11.73 18.27 -11.38
N PHE A 275 -11.28 17.03 -11.18
CA PHE A 275 -10.67 16.23 -12.25
C PHE A 275 -11.66 15.91 -13.36
N ILE A 276 -12.92 15.60 -13.01
CA ILE A 276 -13.99 15.38 -14.00
C ILE A 276 -14.22 16.67 -14.81
N ALA A 277 -14.35 17.81 -14.14
CA ALA A 277 -14.54 19.10 -14.80
C ALA A 277 -13.36 19.45 -15.72
N GLY A 278 -12.13 19.27 -15.24
CA GLY A 278 -10.92 19.49 -16.02
C GLY A 278 -10.81 18.58 -17.23
N TYR A 279 -11.20 17.30 -17.09
CA TYR A 279 -11.26 16.36 -18.21
C TYR A 279 -12.29 16.78 -19.26
N VAL A 280 -13.51 17.10 -18.82
CA VAL A 280 -14.59 17.55 -19.71
C VAL A 280 -14.19 18.82 -20.45
N ASP A 281 -13.55 19.75 -19.76
CA ASP A 281 -13.08 20.98 -20.39
C ASP A 281 -11.97 20.71 -21.41
N ALA A 282 -10.92 19.98 -21.02
CA ALA A 282 -9.79 19.69 -21.88
C ALA A 282 -10.17 18.90 -23.15
N SER A 283 -11.05 17.90 -23.01
CA SER A 283 -11.31 16.97 -24.11
C SER A 283 -12.63 17.22 -24.85
N TRP A 284 -13.66 17.77 -24.20
CA TRP A 284 -14.99 17.90 -24.80
C TRP A 284 -15.39 19.34 -25.13
N THR A 285 -14.81 20.36 -24.48
CA THR A 285 -14.99 21.77 -24.90
C THR A 285 -14.57 21.99 -26.37
N PRO A 286 -13.42 21.47 -26.86
CA PRO A 286 -13.05 21.62 -28.27
C PRO A 286 -14.09 21.04 -29.24
N VAL A 287 -14.67 19.88 -28.91
CA VAL A 287 -15.70 19.20 -29.70
C VAL A 287 -16.93 20.10 -29.89
N ILE A 288 -17.47 20.62 -28.79
CA ILE A 288 -18.67 21.49 -28.84
C ILE A 288 -18.38 22.90 -29.35
N SER A 289 -17.15 23.41 -29.18
CA SER A 289 -16.78 24.78 -29.57
C SER A 289 -16.89 25.02 -31.08
N CYS A 290 -16.76 23.96 -31.88
CA CYS A 290 -16.93 24.03 -33.33
C CYS A 290 -18.35 24.40 -33.74
N VAL A 291 -19.33 24.08 -32.90
CA VAL A 291 -20.75 24.34 -33.11
C VAL A 291 -21.15 25.70 -32.52
N LEU A 292 -20.55 26.09 -31.40
CA LEU A 292 -20.90 27.32 -30.67
C LEU A 292 -20.34 28.62 -31.29
N ARG A 293 -19.20 28.58 -32.01
CA ARG A 293 -18.54 29.80 -32.53
C ARG A 293 -19.34 30.60 -33.56
N ARG A 294 -20.44 30.09 -34.12
CA ARG A 294 -21.12 30.71 -35.26
C ARG A 294 -22.65 30.65 -35.25
N THR A 295 -23.28 30.32 -34.11
CA THR A 295 -24.75 30.41 -33.96
C THR A 295 -25.31 31.83 -34.17
N LEU A 296 -24.44 32.84 -34.34
CA LEU A 296 -24.78 34.21 -34.71
C LEU A 296 -25.00 34.43 -36.23
N VAL A 297 -24.66 33.47 -37.12
CA VAL A 297 -24.85 33.59 -38.58
C VAL A 297 -25.43 32.30 -39.17
N ARG A 298 -26.68 32.38 -39.67
CA ARG A 298 -27.55 31.23 -40.01
C ARG A 298 -27.12 30.44 -41.28
N GLU A 299 -26.16 30.95 -42.06
CA GLU A 299 -25.92 30.47 -43.43
C GLU A 299 -24.81 29.42 -43.59
N ILE A 300 -24.02 29.09 -42.55
CA ILE A 300 -22.90 28.13 -42.64
C ILE A 300 -22.98 27.04 -41.55
N LEU A 301 -24.14 26.37 -41.44
CA LEU A 301 -24.39 25.40 -40.36
C LEU A 301 -23.86 23.98 -40.66
N TRP A 302 -24.00 23.49 -41.90
CA TRP A 302 -23.71 22.09 -42.22
C TRP A 302 -22.22 21.68 -42.14
N PRO A 303 -21.25 22.46 -42.68
CA PRO A 303 -19.83 22.09 -42.57
C PRO A 303 -19.30 22.06 -41.13
N LEU A 304 -19.94 22.79 -40.20
CA LEU A 304 -19.61 22.75 -38.78
C LEU A 304 -20.08 21.43 -38.13
N PHE A 305 -21.15 20.83 -38.67
CA PHE A 305 -21.67 19.55 -38.24
C PHE A 305 -20.73 18.40 -38.62
N ASP A 306 -20.17 18.42 -39.83
CA ASP A 306 -19.16 17.45 -40.26
C ASP A 306 -17.91 17.54 -39.39
N LYS A 307 -17.49 18.77 -39.05
CA LYS A 307 -16.36 19.01 -38.12
C LYS A 307 -16.66 18.50 -36.70
N PHE A 308 -17.85 18.79 -36.16
CA PHE A 308 -18.29 18.24 -34.87
C PHE A 308 -18.24 16.71 -34.89
N THR A 309 -18.83 16.10 -35.90
CA THR A 309 -18.93 14.64 -36.05
C THR A 309 -17.55 14.00 -36.09
N SER A 310 -16.63 14.59 -36.86
CA SER A 310 -15.24 14.13 -36.94
C SER A 310 -14.49 14.23 -35.60
N LEU A 311 -14.62 15.36 -34.90
CA LEU A 311 -13.99 15.54 -33.58
C LEU A 311 -14.61 14.63 -32.52
N PHE A 312 -15.94 14.47 -32.54
CA PHE A 312 -16.66 13.56 -31.66
C PHE A 312 -16.16 12.13 -31.87
N GLU A 313 -16.13 11.63 -33.11
CA GLU A 313 -15.68 10.26 -33.40
C GLU A 313 -14.22 10.02 -32.99
N THR A 314 -13.34 10.97 -33.26
CA THR A 314 -11.93 10.87 -32.88
C THR A 314 -11.79 10.79 -31.36
N THR A 315 -12.48 11.68 -30.65
CA THR A 315 -12.48 11.75 -29.18
C THR A 315 -13.10 10.50 -28.56
N TYR A 316 -14.25 10.07 -29.08
CA TYR A 316 -14.97 8.87 -28.65
C TYR A 316 -14.12 7.60 -28.85
N ARG A 317 -13.53 7.40 -30.04
CA ARG A 317 -12.68 6.22 -30.32
C ARG A 317 -11.49 6.16 -29.38
N LEU A 318 -10.84 7.29 -29.13
CA LEU A 318 -9.72 7.37 -28.21
C LEU A 318 -10.15 7.07 -26.77
N HIS A 319 -11.16 7.75 -26.25
CA HIS A 319 -11.57 7.57 -24.86
C HIS A 319 -12.25 6.23 -24.58
N LYS A 320 -12.73 5.53 -25.61
CA LYS A 320 -13.21 4.15 -25.49
C LYS A 320 -12.09 3.17 -25.13
N THR A 321 -10.83 3.49 -25.43
CA THR A 321 -9.67 2.66 -25.03
C THR A 321 -9.19 2.95 -23.61
N TRP A 322 -9.71 4.00 -22.98
CA TRP A 322 -9.35 4.34 -21.60
C TRP A 322 -10.18 3.53 -20.63
N LYS A 323 -9.65 3.32 -19.42
CA LYS A 323 -10.32 2.50 -18.40
C LYS A 323 -10.66 3.32 -17.17
N VAL A 324 -11.91 3.19 -16.71
CA VAL A 324 -12.34 3.62 -15.38
C VAL A 324 -13.01 2.43 -14.69
N SER A 325 -12.26 1.71 -13.86
CA SER A 325 -12.72 0.45 -13.28
C SER A 325 -13.95 0.62 -12.40
N ASN A 326 -14.05 1.71 -11.64
CA ASN A 326 -15.17 1.93 -10.72
C ASN A 326 -16.43 2.41 -11.47
N PRO A 327 -17.55 1.67 -11.42
CA PRO A 327 -18.76 2.02 -12.17
C PRO A 327 -19.38 3.36 -11.77
N LEU A 328 -19.30 3.75 -10.49
CA LEU A 328 -19.88 5.00 -10.02
C LEU A 328 -19.12 6.21 -10.58
N ILE A 329 -17.79 6.17 -10.55
CA ILE A 329 -16.96 7.23 -11.15
C ILE A 329 -17.12 7.23 -12.66
N ARG A 330 -17.15 6.05 -13.30
CA ARG A 330 -17.38 5.94 -14.74
C ARG A 330 -18.69 6.60 -15.14
N ASN A 331 -19.76 6.35 -14.40
CA ASN A 331 -21.07 6.97 -14.64
C ASN A 331 -21.05 8.49 -14.39
N LYS A 332 -20.40 8.98 -13.33
CA LYS A 332 -20.24 10.42 -13.09
C LYS A 332 -19.52 11.12 -14.24
N VAL A 333 -18.42 10.56 -14.74
CA VAL A 333 -17.68 11.12 -15.88
C VAL A 333 -18.56 11.14 -17.13
N ARG A 334 -19.24 10.03 -17.43
CA ARG A 334 -20.18 9.95 -18.56
C ARG A 334 -21.25 11.02 -18.43
N GLU A 335 -21.92 11.12 -17.29
CA GLU A 335 -22.96 12.10 -17.03
C GLU A 335 -22.48 13.55 -17.25
N ALA A 336 -21.27 13.87 -16.80
CA ALA A 336 -20.68 15.18 -17.06
C ALA A 336 -20.47 15.45 -18.57
N ILE A 337 -20.09 14.44 -19.35
CA ILE A 337 -20.01 14.54 -20.82
C ILE A 337 -21.40 14.70 -21.43
N PHE A 338 -22.39 13.94 -20.96
CA PHE A 338 -23.79 14.06 -21.41
C PHE A 338 -24.30 15.49 -21.28
N HIS A 339 -24.18 16.06 -20.08
CA HIS A 339 -24.61 17.44 -19.79
C HIS A 339 -23.86 18.48 -20.62
N LYS A 340 -22.63 18.18 -21.05
CA LYS A 340 -21.82 19.08 -21.90
C LYS A 340 -22.18 18.98 -23.39
N VAL A 341 -22.37 17.78 -23.91
CA VAL A 341 -22.46 17.50 -25.35
C VAL A 341 -23.89 17.52 -25.86
N ILE A 342 -24.82 16.82 -25.17
CA ILE A 342 -26.18 16.61 -25.67
C ILE A 342 -26.97 17.92 -25.84
N PRO A 343 -26.96 18.87 -24.89
CA PRO A 343 -27.73 20.10 -25.04
C PRO A 343 -27.28 20.93 -26.26
N VAL A 344 -25.96 21.04 -26.47
CA VAL A 344 -25.40 21.79 -27.60
C VAL A 344 -25.77 21.12 -28.93
N TYR A 345 -25.66 19.80 -28.99
CA TYR A 345 -26.02 19.04 -30.19
C TYR A 345 -27.51 19.15 -30.52
N ARG A 346 -28.39 19.03 -29.50
CA ARG A 346 -29.84 19.17 -29.64
C ARG A 346 -30.23 20.54 -30.18
N MET A 347 -29.75 21.60 -29.54
CA MET A 347 -29.97 22.99 -29.97
C MET A 347 -29.53 23.19 -31.42
N HIS A 348 -28.41 22.59 -31.81
CA HIS A 348 -27.92 22.71 -33.18
C HIS A 348 -28.78 21.94 -34.19
N MET A 349 -29.28 20.75 -33.84
CA MET A 349 -30.19 19.96 -34.68
C MET A 349 -31.54 20.63 -34.91
N GLU A 350 -32.08 21.28 -33.88
CA GLU A 350 -33.33 22.08 -33.97
C GLU A 350 -33.21 23.24 -34.97
N ASN A 351 -31.99 23.74 -35.20
CA ASN A 351 -31.71 24.83 -36.14
C ASN A 351 -31.44 24.36 -37.59
N CYS A 352 -31.38 23.06 -37.84
CA CYS A 352 -31.18 22.47 -39.16
C CYS A 352 -32.51 22.14 -39.85
N SER A 353 -32.54 22.16 -41.19
CA SER A 353 -33.69 21.70 -41.97
C SER A 353 -33.96 20.20 -41.80
N GLU A 354 -35.20 19.74 -41.99
CA GLU A 354 -35.55 18.30 -41.89
C GLU A 354 -34.69 17.41 -42.80
N LYS A 355 -34.31 17.90 -43.99
CA LYS A 355 -33.45 17.16 -44.92
C LYS A 355 -32.03 16.98 -44.36
N GLN A 356 -31.52 17.99 -43.67
CA GLN A 356 -30.23 17.95 -42.98
C GLN A 356 -30.29 17.05 -41.75
N GLN A 357 -31.37 17.11 -40.97
CA GLN A 357 -31.57 16.20 -39.82
C GLN A 357 -31.59 14.73 -40.26
N LYS A 358 -32.25 14.40 -41.39
CA LYS A 358 -32.25 13.05 -41.97
C LYS A 358 -30.89 12.62 -42.53
N SER A 359 -30.05 13.58 -42.93
CA SER A 359 -28.71 13.33 -43.46
C SER A 359 -27.62 13.31 -42.36
N ALA A 360 -27.98 13.62 -41.11
CA ALA A 360 -27.05 13.62 -40.00
C ALA A 360 -26.55 12.20 -39.72
N ARG A 361 -25.25 12.06 -39.46
CA ARG A 361 -24.62 10.76 -39.21
C ARG A 361 -25.11 10.10 -37.92
N TYR A 362 -25.49 10.92 -36.94
CA TYR A 362 -26.00 10.48 -35.65
C TYR A 362 -27.33 11.17 -35.38
N ASN A 363 -28.24 10.46 -34.72
CA ASN A 363 -29.36 11.08 -34.01
C ASN A 363 -29.01 11.21 -32.51
N ILE A 364 -29.85 11.91 -31.74
CA ILE A 364 -29.61 12.14 -30.31
C ILE A 364 -29.46 10.82 -29.54
N GLN A 365 -30.34 9.84 -29.79
CA GLN A 365 -30.32 8.54 -29.10
C GLN A 365 -29.04 7.73 -29.40
N GLN A 366 -28.55 7.79 -30.64
CA GLN A 366 -27.30 7.14 -31.04
C GLN A 366 -26.09 7.78 -30.37
N LEU A 367 -26.06 9.11 -30.29
CA LEU A 367 -25.01 9.85 -29.59
C LEU A 367 -25.00 9.50 -28.10
N GLU A 368 -26.19 9.45 -27.50
CA GLU A 368 -26.37 9.05 -26.10
C GLU A 368 -25.89 7.62 -25.86
N SER A 369 -26.26 6.67 -26.73
CA SER A 369 -25.80 5.28 -26.65
C SER A 369 -24.27 5.18 -26.72
N GLN A 370 -23.63 5.93 -27.62
CA GLN A 370 -22.17 5.91 -27.74
C GLN A 370 -21.49 6.47 -26.49
N LEU A 371 -22.00 7.56 -25.92
CA LEU A 371 -21.43 8.12 -24.69
C LEU A 371 -21.50 7.15 -23.50
N GLN A 372 -22.50 6.24 -23.46
CA GLN A 372 -22.57 5.18 -22.46
C GLN A 372 -21.47 4.12 -22.60
N GLU A 373 -20.82 3.99 -23.75
CA GLU A 373 -19.76 2.99 -23.96
C GLU A 373 -18.37 3.49 -23.58
N LEU A 374 -18.23 4.77 -23.23
CA LEU A 374 -16.92 5.37 -22.91
C LEU A 374 -16.32 4.75 -21.65
N PHE A 375 -15.01 4.57 -21.64
CA PHE A 375 -14.23 4.10 -20.47
C PHE A 375 -14.39 2.63 -20.05
N GLU A 376 -14.88 1.77 -20.94
CA GLU A 376 -14.97 0.31 -20.72
C GLU A 376 -13.68 -0.44 -21.15
N GLY A 377 -12.64 0.28 -21.58
CA GLY A 377 -11.42 -0.27 -22.19
C GLY A 377 -10.52 -1.14 -21.32
#